data_AF-A0A8J4GEI8-F1
#
_entry.id   AF-A0A8J4GEI8-F1
#
_cell.length_a   1.000
_cell.length_b   1.000
_cell.length_c   1.000
_cell.angle_alpha   90.00
_cell.angle_beta   90.00
_cell.angle_gamma   90.00
#
_symmetry.space_group_name_H-M   'P 1'
#
loop_
_entity.id
_entity.type
_entity.pdbx_description
1 polymer ?
#
loop_
_entity_poly.entity_id
_entity_poly.type
_entity_poly.pdbx_seq_one_letter_code
_entity_poly.pdbx_strand_id
1 'polypeptide(L)'
;MSLLTPPATVAVMRFYVYVLLLLGGGTPCVRIIAAKGPPKGSILLPCPPDPGLLAPAVNTSMLWSKSLSGLNDEATAQLKPFFNYKFLLPEQSVRAGLDYSGAARRLRKFVQDLLRGDRSLKIGVVGGSISYGIAASRIGETDWFSIFVDWLSSSSKAPVTGRNGCRPATPSAYMVFCLENSVDPDVDLVFVE
;
A
#
# COMPACT_ATOMS: atom_id res chain seq x y z
N MET A 1 -3.85 -48.02 8.63
CA MET A 1 -2.49 -48.02 8.03
C MET A 1 -2.35 -46.68 7.31
N SER A 2 -1.44 -45.85 7.80
CA SER A 2 -1.44 -44.39 7.70
C SER A 2 -1.18 -43.83 6.30
N LEU A 3 -2.02 -42.86 5.87
CA LEU A 3 -1.74 -41.94 4.77
C LEU A 3 -1.01 -40.72 5.33
N LEU A 4 0.30 -40.65 5.11
CA LEU A 4 1.13 -39.47 5.35
C LEU A 4 1.11 -38.59 4.09
N THR A 5 0.30 -37.54 4.09
CA THR A 5 0.48 -36.39 3.17
C THR A 5 1.35 -35.34 3.85
N PRO A 6 2.40 -34.81 3.20
CA PRO A 6 3.23 -33.76 3.79
C PRO A 6 2.46 -32.43 3.93
N PRO A 7 2.79 -31.59 4.92
CA PRO A 7 2.12 -30.31 5.11
C PRO A 7 2.46 -29.34 3.96
N ALA A 8 1.41 -28.76 3.37
CA ALA A 8 1.52 -27.66 2.42
C ALA A 8 2.31 -26.51 3.07
N THR A 9 3.46 -26.19 2.49
CA THR A 9 4.29 -25.07 2.93
C THR A 9 3.63 -23.78 2.47
N VAL A 10 2.83 -23.15 3.33
CA VAL A 10 2.20 -21.86 3.03
C VAL A 10 3.27 -20.77 3.05
N ALA A 11 3.63 -20.30 1.86
CA ALA A 11 4.47 -19.14 1.66
C ALA A 11 3.72 -17.84 2.03
N VAL A 12 3.62 -17.54 3.33
CA VAL A 12 3.35 -16.18 3.84
C VAL A 12 4.30 -15.17 3.16
N MET A 13 3.74 -14.40 2.24
CA MET A 13 4.39 -13.32 1.49
C MET A 13 4.09 -12.02 2.23
N ARG A 14 5.12 -11.31 2.69
CA ARG A 14 4.95 -9.99 3.31
C ARG A 14 4.89 -8.95 2.20
N PHE A 15 3.73 -8.30 2.03
CA PHE A 15 3.56 -7.21 1.09
C PHE A 15 3.86 -5.87 1.77
N TYR A 16 4.73 -5.06 1.16
CA TYR A 16 4.82 -3.63 1.42
C TYR A 16 4.14 -2.93 0.26
N VAL A 17 2.92 -2.42 0.45
CA VAL A 17 2.16 -1.71 -0.60
C VAL A 17 2.63 -0.25 -0.66
N TYR A 18 3.34 0.10 -1.72
CA TYR A 18 3.65 1.48 -2.10
C TYR A 18 2.76 1.90 -3.26
N VAL A 19 1.72 2.70 -3.02
CA VAL A 19 0.88 3.21 -4.11
C VAL A 19 1.65 4.29 -4.88
N LEU A 20 2.21 3.93 -6.04
CA LEU A 20 2.85 4.88 -6.95
C LEU A 20 1.89 5.27 -8.10
N LEU A 21 1.73 6.57 -8.33
CA LEU A 21 1.02 7.09 -9.50
C LEU A 21 2.03 7.47 -10.58
N LEU A 22 1.94 6.84 -11.75
CA LEU A 22 2.69 7.22 -12.96
C LEU A 22 1.69 7.88 -13.92
N LEU A 23 1.94 9.11 -14.36
CA LEU A 23 1.20 9.73 -15.47
C LEU A 23 2.25 10.45 -16.32
N GLY A 24 2.52 9.95 -17.53
CA GLY A 24 3.45 10.53 -18.49
C GLY A 24 2.81 10.55 -19.88
N GLY A 25 3.08 11.60 -20.66
CA GLY A 25 2.48 11.88 -21.96
C GLY A 25 2.70 10.75 -22.98
N GLY A 26 1.59 10.26 -23.53
CA GLY A 26 1.54 9.02 -24.31
C GLY A 26 0.80 7.94 -23.54
N THR A 27 -0.51 8.13 -23.33
CA THR A 27 -1.40 7.33 -22.47
C THR A 27 -1.03 7.38 -20.97
N PRO A 28 -1.86 7.97 -20.09
CA PRO A 28 -1.60 7.95 -18.65
C PRO A 28 -1.49 6.50 -18.17
N CYS A 29 -0.65 6.13 -17.20
CA CYS A 29 -0.40 4.72 -16.81
C CYS A 29 -0.12 4.61 -15.32
N VAL A 30 -1.13 4.37 -14.48
CA VAL A 30 -0.94 4.27 -13.02
C VAL A 30 -0.21 2.98 -12.68
N ARG A 31 0.80 3.02 -11.79
CA ARG A 31 1.71 1.91 -11.52
C ARG A 31 1.96 1.73 -10.02
N ILE A 32 1.26 0.82 -9.35
CA ILE A 32 1.41 0.54 -7.91
C ILE A 32 2.66 -0.31 -7.64
N ILE A 33 3.48 0.07 -6.68
CA ILE A 33 4.74 -0.61 -6.32
C ILE A 33 4.54 -1.51 -5.07
N ALA A 34 5.05 -2.73 -5.10
CA ALA A 34 5.03 -3.74 -4.03
C ALA A 34 6.37 -4.55 -3.92
N ALA A 35 7.32 -4.13 -3.10
CA ALA A 35 8.64 -4.78 -3.01
C ALA A 35 8.61 -6.18 -2.37
N LYS A 36 9.33 -7.14 -2.98
CA LYS A 36 9.50 -8.53 -2.52
C LYS A 36 10.54 -8.64 -1.40
N GLY A 37 10.14 -9.14 -0.24
CA GLY A 37 11.04 -9.40 0.90
C GLY A 37 11.89 -10.68 0.75
N PRO A 38 13.01 -10.81 1.48
CA PRO A 38 13.94 -11.94 1.41
C PRO A 38 13.34 -13.23 2.03
N PRO A 39 13.90 -14.42 1.72
CA PRO A 39 13.30 -15.71 2.09
C PRO A 39 13.34 -15.99 3.60
N LYS A 40 12.36 -16.80 4.02
CA LYS A 40 11.96 -17.09 5.41
C LYS A 40 13.03 -17.80 6.23
N GLY A 41 13.23 -17.33 7.47
CA GLY A 41 14.03 -18.05 8.48
C GLY A 41 14.29 -17.31 9.81
N SER A 42 13.97 -16.03 9.95
CA SER A 42 14.25 -15.28 11.18
C SER A 42 13.01 -15.13 12.07
N ILE A 43 13.06 -15.77 13.23
CA ILE A 43 12.26 -15.42 14.39
C ILE A 43 12.67 -13.98 14.76
N LEU A 44 11.78 -13.02 14.52
CA LEU A 44 11.97 -11.64 15.01
C LEU A 44 11.69 -11.64 16.50
N LEU A 45 12.72 -11.96 17.29
CA LEU A 45 12.80 -11.46 18.66
C LEU A 45 12.76 -9.93 18.59
N PRO A 46 12.01 -9.24 19.48
CA PRO A 46 12.12 -7.79 19.57
C PRO A 46 13.56 -7.45 19.93
N CYS A 47 14.29 -6.85 18.98
CA CYS A 47 15.58 -6.27 19.31
C CYS A 47 15.33 -5.21 20.40
N PRO A 48 15.97 -5.31 21.57
CA PRO A 48 16.02 -4.18 22.47
C PRO A 48 16.61 -2.99 21.70
N PRO A 49 16.11 -1.77 21.89
CA PRO A 49 16.69 -0.59 21.24
C PRO A 49 18.14 -0.49 21.71
N ASP A 50 19.07 -0.73 20.79
CA ASP A 50 20.49 -0.63 21.07
C ASP A 50 20.82 0.87 21.25
N PRO A 51 21.13 1.33 22.48
CA PRO A 51 21.25 2.76 22.76
C PRO A 51 22.47 3.41 22.06
N GLY A 52 23.28 2.63 21.35
CA GLY A 52 24.47 3.08 20.61
C GLY A 52 24.35 3.04 19.08
N LEU A 53 23.31 2.44 18.48
CA LEU A 53 23.14 2.47 17.03
C LEU A 53 22.37 3.72 16.62
N LEU A 54 23.10 4.83 16.48
CA LEU A 54 22.61 5.94 15.65
C LEU A 54 22.27 5.35 14.28
N ALA A 55 21.00 5.46 13.87
CA ALA A 55 20.57 5.06 12.54
C ALA A 55 21.57 5.66 11.53
N PRO A 56 22.14 4.85 10.62
CA PRO A 56 23.16 5.34 9.71
C PRO A 56 22.61 6.56 8.97
N ALA A 57 23.39 7.64 8.94
CA ALA A 57 22.98 8.88 8.30
C ALA A 57 22.57 8.58 6.86
N VAL A 58 21.28 8.79 6.55
CA VAL A 58 20.75 8.57 5.21
C VAL A 58 21.45 9.54 4.27
N ASN A 59 22.16 9.00 3.27
CA ASN A 59 22.79 9.83 2.25
C ASN A 59 21.70 10.51 1.40
N THR A 60 21.45 11.79 1.67
CA THR A 60 20.37 12.55 1.04
C THR A 60 20.57 12.75 -0.46
N SER A 61 21.80 12.61 -0.97
CA SER A 61 22.10 12.65 -2.41
C SER A 61 21.58 11.44 -3.18
N MET A 62 21.31 10.32 -2.49
CA MET A 62 20.71 9.11 -3.08
C MET A 62 19.18 9.14 -3.07
N LEU A 63 18.59 10.12 -2.38
CA LEU A 63 17.14 10.30 -2.34
C LEU A 63 16.68 10.82 -3.70
N TRP A 64 15.99 9.97 -4.44
CA TRP A 64 15.38 10.37 -5.69
C TRP A 64 13.93 10.78 -5.45
N SER A 65 13.51 11.81 -6.17
CA SER A 65 12.10 12.17 -6.31
C SER A 65 11.69 11.91 -7.74
N LYS A 66 10.41 11.58 -7.91
CA LYS A 66 9.88 11.37 -9.25
C LYS A 66 9.58 12.71 -9.88
N SER A 67 10.16 12.96 -11.05
CA SER A 67 9.80 14.11 -11.87
C SER A 67 8.36 13.98 -12.37
N LEU A 68 7.57 15.03 -12.22
CA LEU A 68 6.21 15.15 -12.77
C LEU A 68 6.21 15.64 -14.23
N SER A 69 7.31 15.43 -14.94
CA SER A 69 7.45 15.86 -16.33
C SER A 69 6.35 15.26 -17.23
N GLY A 70 5.70 16.12 -18.01
CA GLY A 70 4.62 15.74 -18.93
C GLY A 70 3.20 15.89 -18.36
N LEU A 71 3.05 16.40 -17.15
CA LEU A 71 1.77 16.89 -16.61
C LEU A 71 1.65 18.40 -16.83
N ASN A 72 0.42 18.91 -16.98
CA ASN A 72 0.20 20.36 -16.99
C ASN A 72 0.51 20.96 -15.61
N ASP A 73 0.74 22.27 -15.54
CA ASP A 73 1.11 22.95 -14.29
C ASP A 73 0.06 22.77 -13.20
N GLU A 74 -1.21 22.72 -13.60
CA GLU A 74 -2.34 22.49 -12.69
C GLU A 74 -2.31 21.09 -12.06
N ALA A 75 -2.19 20.02 -12.86
CA ALA A 75 -2.11 18.67 -12.32
C ALA A 75 -0.81 18.47 -11.53
N THR A 76 0.29 19.11 -11.96
CA THR A 76 1.55 19.11 -11.22
C THR A 76 1.37 19.73 -9.84
N ALA A 77 0.70 20.89 -9.74
CA ALA A 77 0.42 21.55 -8.48
C ALA A 77 -0.47 20.70 -7.57
N GLN A 78 -1.50 20.06 -8.13
CA GLN A 78 -2.41 19.18 -7.37
C GLN A 78 -1.74 17.87 -6.94
N LEU A 79 -0.82 17.34 -7.74
CA LEU A 79 -0.14 16.07 -7.45
C LEU A 79 1.11 16.24 -6.60
N LYS A 80 1.69 17.44 -6.56
CA LYS A 80 2.89 17.76 -5.77
C LYS A 80 2.85 17.25 -4.33
N PRO A 81 1.75 17.39 -3.56
CA PRO A 81 1.67 16.83 -2.20
C PRO A 81 1.92 15.32 -2.16
N PHE A 82 1.43 14.57 -3.15
CA PHE A 82 1.58 13.12 -3.23
C PHE A 82 3.00 12.67 -3.66
N PHE A 83 3.76 13.53 -4.34
CA PHE A 83 5.09 13.20 -4.88
C PHE A 83 6.25 13.92 -4.20
N ASN A 84 5.99 14.72 -3.16
CA ASN A 84 7.03 15.35 -2.34
C ASN A 84 7.80 14.34 -1.47
N TYR A 85 7.38 13.08 -1.42
CA TYR A 85 8.08 12.05 -0.67
C TYR A 85 9.42 11.69 -1.34
N LYS A 86 10.47 11.71 -0.53
CA LYS A 86 11.82 11.30 -0.91
C LYS A 86 12.02 9.83 -0.55
N PHE A 87 12.22 8.98 -1.55
CA PHE A 87 12.43 7.56 -1.33
C PHE A 87 13.82 7.29 -0.76
N LEU A 88 13.88 6.52 0.34
CA LEU A 88 15.13 6.02 0.91
C LEU A 88 15.82 4.99 0.00
N LEU A 89 15.02 4.29 -0.82
CA LEU A 89 15.50 3.24 -1.71
C LEU A 89 15.81 3.80 -3.10
N PRO A 90 16.86 3.30 -3.78
CA PRO A 90 17.13 3.62 -5.18
C PRO A 90 15.92 3.32 -6.08
N GLU A 91 15.78 4.06 -7.17
CA GLU A 91 14.65 3.92 -8.10
C GLU A 91 14.46 2.48 -8.58
N GLN A 92 15.55 1.77 -8.86
CA GLN A 92 15.51 0.38 -9.30
C GLN A 92 14.82 -0.53 -8.26
N SER A 93 15.15 -0.37 -6.98
CA SER A 93 14.54 -1.15 -5.89
C SER A 93 13.07 -0.80 -5.67
N VAL A 94 12.73 0.48 -5.81
CA VAL A 94 11.34 0.94 -5.77
C VAL A 94 10.58 0.34 -6.95
N ARG A 95 11.10 0.45 -8.17
CA ARG A 95 10.49 -0.17 -9.37
C ARG A 95 10.39 -1.69 -9.28
N ALA A 96 11.35 -2.35 -8.64
CA ALA A 96 11.32 -3.79 -8.42
C ALA A 96 10.15 -4.24 -7.54
N GLY A 97 9.49 -3.31 -6.86
CA GLY A 97 8.22 -3.62 -6.22
C GLY A 97 7.03 -3.67 -7.19
N LEU A 98 7.05 -2.98 -8.31
CA LEU A 98 5.93 -3.10 -9.25
C LEU A 98 5.89 -4.51 -9.84
N ASP A 99 5.03 -5.37 -9.28
CA ASP A 99 4.85 -6.73 -9.75
C ASP A 99 3.93 -6.76 -10.99
N TYR A 100 2.83 -6.00 -10.93
CA TYR A 100 1.87 -5.93 -12.03
C TYR A 100 1.24 -4.53 -12.16
N SER A 101 1.30 -3.94 -13.36
CA SER A 101 0.70 -2.63 -13.62
C SER A 101 -0.77 -2.69 -14.06
N GLY A 102 -1.18 -3.81 -14.67
CA GLY A 102 -2.56 -4.07 -15.11
C GLY A 102 -3.27 -2.93 -15.85
N ALA A 103 -4.61 -2.99 -15.82
CA ALA A 103 -5.46 -1.95 -16.39
C ALA A 103 -5.75 -0.86 -15.36
N ALA A 104 -5.06 0.28 -15.49
CA ALA A 104 -5.17 1.38 -14.53
C ALA A 104 -6.42 2.28 -14.66
N ARG A 105 -7.43 1.93 -15.47
CA ARG A 105 -8.57 2.84 -15.76
C ARG A 105 -9.35 3.22 -14.49
N ARG A 106 -9.70 2.24 -13.66
CA ARG A 106 -10.45 2.48 -12.41
C ARG A 106 -9.65 3.33 -11.42
N LEU A 107 -8.37 3.03 -11.31
CA LEU A 107 -7.46 3.77 -10.44
C LEU A 107 -7.24 5.22 -10.92
N ARG A 108 -7.13 5.45 -12.23
CA ARG A 108 -7.08 6.82 -12.80
C ARG A 108 -8.34 7.60 -12.46
N LYS A 109 -9.51 6.98 -12.62
CA LYS A 109 -10.80 7.60 -12.26
C LYS A 109 -10.83 7.93 -10.76
N PHE A 110 -10.42 7.00 -9.90
CA PHE A 110 -10.33 7.24 -8.45
C PHE A 110 -9.47 8.46 -8.13
N VAL A 111 -8.28 8.56 -8.74
CA VAL A 111 -7.41 9.73 -8.53
C VAL A 111 -8.03 11.01 -9.08
N GLN A 112 -8.69 10.97 -10.23
CA GLN A 112 -9.42 12.14 -10.73
C GLN A 112 -10.51 12.60 -9.75
N ASP A 113 -11.28 11.66 -9.21
CA ASP A 113 -12.31 11.96 -8.21
C ASP A 113 -11.67 12.53 -6.92
N LEU A 114 -10.50 12.01 -6.51
CA LEU A 114 -9.72 12.48 -5.35
C LEU A 114 -9.21 13.92 -5.52
N LEU A 115 -8.75 14.27 -6.73
CA LEU A 115 -8.23 15.60 -7.07
C LEU A 115 -9.34 16.63 -7.26
N ARG A 116 -10.52 16.20 -7.73
CA ARG A 116 -11.70 17.06 -7.85
C ARG A 116 -12.26 17.46 -6.50
N GLY A 117 -12.41 16.50 -5.59
CA GLY A 117 -12.98 16.77 -4.26
C GLY A 117 -14.50 16.84 -4.22
N ASP A 118 -15.19 16.51 -5.32
CA ASP A 118 -16.64 16.70 -5.46
C ASP A 118 -17.50 15.74 -4.63
N ARG A 119 -16.90 14.66 -4.12
CA ARG A 119 -17.60 13.64 -3.31
C ARG A 119 -16.68 12.98 -2.30
N SER A 120 -17.26 12.36 -1.29
CA SER A 120 -16.54 11.46 -0.40
C SER A 120 -16.10 10.19 -1.12
N LEU A 121 -14.89 9.74 -0.79
CA LEU A 121 -14.30 8.53 -1.35
C LEU A 121 -14.14 7.46 -0.27
N LYS A 122 -14.55 6.24 -0.59
CA LYS A 122 -14.48 5.09 0.31
C LYS A 122 -13.39 4.14 -0.12
N ILE A 123 -12.54 3.75 0.84
CA ILE A 123 -11.44 2.82 0.62
C ILE A 123 -11.60 1.64 1.55
N GLY A 124 -11.49 0.44 1.00
CA GLY A 124 -11.52 -0.81 1.75
C GLY A 124 -10.17 -1.51 1.73
N VAL A 125 -9.91 -2.29 2.76
CA VAL A 125 -8.87 -3.34 2.74
C VAL A 125 -9.46 -4.67 3.16
N VAL A 126 -9.12 -5.71 2.42
CA VAL A 126 -9.40 -7.11 2.79
C VAL A 126 -8.10 -7.88 2.81
N GLY A 127 -7.99 -8.79 3.77
CA GLY A 127 -6.78 -9.57 3.94
C GLY A 127 -6.62 -10.16 5.32
N GLY A 128 -5.39 -10.59 5.58
CA GLY A 128 -5.04 -11.36 6.76
C GLY A 128 -4.71 -10.54 8.00
N SER A 129 -3.87 -11.12 8.85
CA SER A 129 -3.47 -10.53 10.13
C SER A 129 -2.65 -9.26 10.00
N ILE A 130 -1.88 -9.10 8.92
CA ILE A 130 -1.04 -7.92 8.72
C ILE A 130 -1.92 -6.70 8.47
N SER A 131 -2.85 -6.80 7.53
CA SER A 131 -3.80 -5.72 7.24
C SER A 131 -4.85 -5.52 8.32
N TYR A 132 -5.13 -6.54 9.13
CA TYR A 132 -5.90 -6.36 10.38
C TYR A 132 -5.17 -5.47 11.40
N GLY A 133 -3.85 -5.32 11.31
CA GLY A 133 -3.05 -4.51 12.23
C GLY A 133 -2.35 -5.31 13.33
N ILE A 134 -2.15 -6.62 13.17
CA ILE A 134 -1.34 -7.38 14.12
C ILE A 134 0.08 -6.82 14.17
N ALA A 135 0.59 -6.65 15.39
CA ALA A 135 1.87 -6.01 15.72
C ALA A 135 1.93 -4.49 15.52
N ALA A 136 0.83 -3.83 15.15
CA ALA A 136 0.71 -2.39 15.34
C ALA A 136 0.59 -2.07 16.84
N SER A 137 1.11 -0.94 17.29
CA SER A 137 1.00 -0.55 18.71
C SER A 137 -0.44 -0.20 19.08
N ARG A 138 -1.21 0.31 18.12
CA ARG A 138 -2.64 0.62 18.20
C ARG A 138 -3.30 0.33 16.86
N ILE A 139 -4.21 -0.63 16.84
CA ILE A 139 -5.04 -0.96 15.67
C ILE A 139 -6.02 0.19 15.44
N GLY A 140 -6.11 0.66 14.19
CA GLY A 140 -6.91 1.80 13.80
C GLY A 140 -6.14 3.13 13.78
N GLU A 141 -4.91 3.18 14.30
CA GLU A 141 -4.09 4.41 14.36
C GLU A 141 -2.70 4.20 13.75
N THR A 142 -2.05 3.08 14.06
CA THR A 142 -0.63 2.85 13.75
C THR A 142 -0.40 1.66 12.83
N ASP A 143 -1.47 0.98 12.42
CA ASP A 143 -1.39 0.02 11.33
C ASP A 143 -1.23 0.74 9.98
N TRP A 144 -0.68 0.03 9.01
CA TRP A 144 -0.34 0.61 7.72
C TRP A 144 -1.57 1.18 6.98
N PHE A 145 -2.74 0.56 7.16
CA PHE A 145 -3.95 0.97 6.44
C PHE A 145 -4.50 2.26 7.02
N SER A 146 -4.57 2.38 8.35
CA SER A 146 -4.94 3.65 8.99
C SER A 146 -3.97 4.78 8.65
N ILE A 147 -2.65 4.54 8.72
CA ILE A 147 -1.65 5.53 8.32
C ILE A 147 -1.84 5.95 6.85
N PHE A 148 -2.15 4.99 5.97
CA PHE A 148 -2.41 5.27 4.56
C PHE A 148 -3.68 6.12 4.37
N VAL A 149 -4.77 5.78 5.04
CA VAL A 149 -6.05 6.52 4.95
C VAL A 149 -5.87 7.94 5.49
N ASP A 150 -5.18 8.12 6.61
CA ASP A 150 -4.90 9.43 7.20
C ASP A 150 -4.01 10.29 6.29
N TRP A 151 -2.96 9.69 5.73
CA TRP A 151 -2.11 10.35 4.75
C TRP A 151 -2.89 10.77 3.51
N LEU A 152 -3.73 9.88 2.98
CA LEU A 152 -4.50 10.16 1.77
C LEU A 152 -5.55 11.24 2.03
N SER A 153 -6.26 11.14 3.15
CA SER A 153 -7.25 12.13 3.60
C SER A 153 -6.61 13.51 3.73
N SER A 154 -5.48 13.61 4.45
CA SER A 154 -4.75 14.88 4.63
C SER A 154 -4.14 15.45 3.35
N SER A 155 -3.84 14.61 2.36
CA SER A 155 -3.25 15.04 1.08
C SER A 155 -4.28 15.32 0.00
N SER A 156 -5.56 15.01 0.23
CA SER A 156 -6.61 15.08 -0.78
C SER A 156 -7.60 16.22 -0.53
N LYS A 157 -8.30 16.64 -1.60
CA LYS A 157 -9.41 17.60 -1.48
C LYS A 157 -10.72 16.92 -1.09
N ALA A 158 -10.89 15.65 -1.46
CA ALA A 158 -12.05 14.85 -1.12
C ALA A 158 -11.95 14.32 0.32
N PRO A 159 -13.05 14.29 1.10
CA PRO A 159 -13.05 13.53 2.35
C PRO A 159 -12.92 12.03 2.03
N VAL A 160 -11.91 11.38 2.62
CA VAL A 160 -11.63 9.96 2.44
C VAL A 160 -12.00 9.20 3.71
N THR A 161 -12.73 8.09 3.57
CA THR A 161 -12.99 7.16 4.67
C THR A 161 -12.42 5.78 4.37
N GLY A 162 -11.85 5.15 5.40
CA GLY A 162 -11.28 3.81 5.34
C GLY A 162 -12.13 2.79 6.08
N ARG A 163 -12.32 1.61 5.49
CA ARG A 163 -12.92 0.45 6.15
C ARG A 163 -11.94 -0.72 6.14
N ASN A 164 -11.59 -1.20 7.34
CA ASN A 164 -10.77 -2.40 7.49
C ASN A 164 -11.67 -3.65 7.60
N GLY A 165 -11.77 -4.39 6.50
CA GLY A 165 -12.55 -5.63 6.37
C GLY A 165 -11.76 -6.91 6.67
N CYS A 166 -10.52 -6.78 7.18
CA CYS A 166 -9.61 -7.90 7.35
C CYS A 166 -10.02 -8.84 8.49
N ARG A 167 -9.54 -10.08 8.42
CA ARG A 167 -9.72 -11.09 9.47
C ARG A 167 -8.40 -11.82 9.70
N PRO A 168 -7.86 -11.82 10.93
CA PRO A 168 -6.58 -12.44 11.22
C PRO A 168 -6.66 -13.95 11.01
N ALA A 169 -5.54 -14.55 10.58
CA ALA A 169 -5.40 -15.99 10.36
C ALA A 169 -6.43 -16.60 9.38
N THR A 170 -7.00 -15.81 8.47
CA THR A 170 -7.92 -16.31 7.45
C THR A 170 -7.24 -16.42 6.08
N PRO A 171 -7.50 -17.50 5.32
CA PRO A 171 -7.03 -17.63 3.94
C PRO A 171 -7.92 -16.82 2.98
N SER A 172 -7.45 -16.59 1.76
CA SER A 172 -8.23 -15.92 0.71
C SER A 172 -9.58 -16.61 0.43
N ALA A 173 -9.66 -17.94 0.56
CA ALA A 173 -10.91 -18.68 0.42
C ALA A 173 -12.01 -18.18 1.37
N TYR A 174 -11.67 -17.83 2.61
CA TYR A 174 -12.61 -17.24 3.55
C TYR A 174 -13.13 -15.89 3.04
N MET A 175 -12.23 -15.04 2.53
CA MET A 175 -12.58 -13.71 2.01
C MET A 175 -13.50 -13.79 0.80
N VAL A 176 -13.38 -14.82 -0.05
CA VAL A 176 -14.30 -15.03 -1.18
C VAL A 176 -15.73 -15.29 -0.69
N PHE A 177 -15.91 -16.10 0.36
CA PHE A 177 -17.24 -16.40 0.90
C PHE A 177 -17.82 -15.27 1.77
N CYS A 178 -16.98 -14.44 2.37
CA CYS A 178 -17.41 -13.39 3.30
C CYS A 178 -17.23 -11.97 2.75
N LEU A 179 -17.01 -11.82 1.44
CA LEU A 179 -16.66 -10.54 0.82
C LEU A 179 -17.70 -9.45 1.10
N GLU A 180 -18.99 -9.80 1.04
CA GLU A 180 -20.12 -8.88 1.27
C GLU A 180 -20.13 -8.29 2.69
N ASN A 181 -19.53 -8.98 3.66
CA ASN A 181 -19.42 -8.49 5.03
C ASN A 181 -18.12 -7.70 5.26
N SER A 182 -17.09 -8.01 4.46
CA SER A 182 -15.77 -7.38 4.57
C SER A 182 -15.69 -6.06 3.80
N VAL A 183 -16.44 -5.90 2.71
CA VAL A 183 -16.35 -4.75 1.80
C VAL A 183 -17.71 -4.10 1.63
N ASP A 184 -17.75 -2.77 1.78
CA ASP A 184 -18.97 -2.01 1.50
C ASP A 184 -19.30 -2.02 -0.01
N PRO A 185 -20.58 -2.10 -0.39
CA PRO A 185 -20.97 -2.20 -1.80
C PRO A 185 -20.62 -0.94 -2.62
N ASP A 186 -20.41 0.20 -1.96
CA ASP A 186 -20.10 1.49 -2.58
C ASP A 186 -18.63 1.92 -2.38
N VAL A 187 -17.73 0.96 -2.16
CA VAL A 187 -16.29 1.22 -2.08
C VAL A 187 -15.71 1.65 -3.43
N ASP A 188 -14.83 2.65 -3.42
CA ASP A 188 -14.20 3.19 -4.63
C ASP A 188 -12.84 2.53 -4.95
N LEU A 189 -12.12 2.11 -3.91
CA LEU A 189 -10.82 1.45 -4.00
C LEU A 189 -10.72 0.34 -2.95
N VAL A 190 -10.30 -0.85 -3.37
CA VAL A 190 -10.07 -1.99 -2.47
C VAL A 190 -8.63 -2.44 -2.57
N PHE A 191 -7.97 -2.54 -1.42
CA PHE A 191 -6.71 -3.25 -1.26
C PHE A 191 -6.98 -4.71 -0.91
N VAL A 192 -6.26 -5.62 -1.54
CA VAL A 192 -6.32 -7.06 -1.28
C VAL A 192 -4.93 -7.51 -0.83
N GLU A 193 -4.84 -8.07 0.37
CA GLU A 193 -3.61 -8.59 0.98
C GLU A 193 -3.73 -10.08 1.35
#